data_AF-A0A7W0MW25-F1
#
_entry.id   AF-A0A7W0MW25-F1
#
_cell.length_a   1.000
_cell.length_b   1.000
_cell.length_c   1.000
_cell.angle_alpha   90.00
_cell.angle_beta   90.00
_cell.angle_gamma   90.00
#
_symmetry.space_group_name_H-M   'P 1'
#
loop_
_entity.id
_entity.type
_entity.pdbx_description
1 polymer ?
#
loop_
_entity_poly.entity_id
_entity_poly.type
_entity_poly.pdbx_seq_one_letter_code
_entity_poly.pdbx_strand_id
1 'polypeptide(L)'
;MRFGASRTVQRITRRFRLVGPNRLPTTRLRVVDVEASGYIGEAARVSVRVRNTGNLRTAATVRTRLVPAPGGRRAARPADAQTATRTLTAGEEARVEFELGKLGDQDYDVDATALAGRRSFGTSTISITPRPERSLWERFKRFVSDHAVLIVALLALLVLAAIAEYTRRYRRRLRAQLAAASPDGGAATSRLDGRVDLNRATAEELAVLPGIGPTAAQRIVEDRDEYGRFTSLEELGRVEGFDAERVGALRDHASV
;
A
#
# COMPACT_ATOMS: atom_id res chain seq x y z
N MET A 1 35.06 -79.80 76.71
CA MET A 1 34.51 -78.43 76.71
C MET A 1 33.35 -78.39 75.71
N ARG A 2 32.19 -77.86 76.11
CA ARG A 2 30.90 -77.93 75.40
C ARG A 2 30.85 -76.99 74.20
N PHE A 3 30.44 -77.50 73.04
CA PHE A 3 29.92 -76.71 71.93
C PHE A 3 28.45 -76.34 72.22
N GLY A 4 28.08 -75.07 72.09
CA GLY A 4 26.68 -74.68 72.21
C GLY A 4 26.45 -73.17 72.23
N ALA A 5 26.21 -72.60 71.05
CA ALA A 5 25.34 -71.43 70.90
C ALA A 5 24.81 -71.38 69.46
N SER A 6 23.74 -72.13 69.21
CA SER A 6 22.91 -71.94 68.01
C SER A 6 22.26 -70.56 68.11
N ARG A 7 22.71 -69.60 67.29
CA ARG A 7 21.99 -68.33 67.10
C ARG A 7 20.78 -68.62 66.21
N THR A 8 19.61 -68.72 66.84
CA THR A 8 18.32 -68.77 66.15
C THR A 8 18.14 -67.50 65.31
N VAL A 9 18.35 -67.59 64.00
CA VAL A 9 17.97 -66.54 63.06
C VAL A 9 16.45 -66.54 62.98
N GLN A 10 15.79 -65.65 63.73
CA GLN A 10 14.36 -65.40 63.55
C GLN A 10 14.14 -64.79 62.16
N ARG A 11 13.71 -65.62 61.22
CA ARG A 11 13.30 -65.18 59.89
C ARG A 11 11.96 -64.47 60.05
N ILE A 12 12.00 -63.13 60.17
CA ILE A 12 10.81 -62.30 60.28
C ILE A 12 10.13 -62.28 58.89
N THR A 13 9.25 -63.25 58.66
CA THR A 13 8.40 -63.30 57.46
C THR A 13 7.18 -62.41 57.69
N ARG A 14 7.36 -61.08 57.63
CA ARG A 14 6.22 -60.15 57.63
C ARG A 14 5.51 -60.24 56.28
N ARG A 15 4.25 -60.70 56.30
CA ARG A 15 3.36 -60.62 55.14
C ARG A 15 2.93 -59.16 54.97
N PHE A 16 3.53 -58.46 54.02
CA PHE A 16 3.08 -57.12 53.64
C PHE A 16 1.93 -57.26 52.65
N ARG A 17 0.76 -56.75 53.01
CA ARG A 17 -0.39 -56.65 52.10
C ARG A 17 -0.20 -55.36 51.30
N LEU A 18 0.15 -55.47 50.02
CA LEU A 18 0.16 -54.34 49.10
C LEU A 18 -1.28 -53.90 48.88
N VAL A 19 -1.74 -52.92 49.66
CA VAL A 19 -3.06 -52.30 49.51
C VAL A 19 -2.87 -50.94 48.86
N GLY A 20 -3.24 -50.85 47.59
CA GLY A 20 -3.15 -49.64 46.77
C GLY A 20 -3.00 -50.03 45.29
N PRO A 21 -3.40 -49.17 44.33
CA PRO A 21 -3.16 -49.43 42.92
C PRO A 21 -1.66 -49.65 42.71
N ASN A 22 -1.28 -50.88 42.39
CA ASN A 22 0.09 -51.39 42.39
C ASN A 22 0.87 -50.89 41.15
N ARG A 23 0.88 -49.57 40.92
CA ARG A 23 1.58 -48.90 39.82
C ARG A 23 2.62 -47.97 40.41
N LEU A 24 3.89 -48.34 40.29
CA LEU A 24 5.02 -47.49 40.69
C LEU A 24 4.92 -46.12 39.98
N PRO A 25 5.19 -45.00 40.66
CA PRO A 25 5.30 -43.70 40.01
C PRO A 25 6.43 -43.72 38.99
N THR A 26 6.09 -43.48 37.73
CA THR A 26 6.96 -43.55 36.57
C THR A 26 6.80 -42.30 35.74
N THR A 27 7.94 -41.70 35.43
CA THR A 27 8.08 -40.61 34.46
C THR A 27 8.56 -41.23 33.16
N ARG A 28 7.70 -41.26 32.14
CA ARG A 28 8.07 -41.70 30.79
C ARG A 28 7.46 -40.77 29.77
N LEU A 29 8.27 -40.31 28.84
CA LEU A 29 7.84 -39.54 27.68
C LEU A 29 8.10 -40.37 26.42
N ARG A 30 7.39 -40.07 25.35
CA ARG A 30 7.67 -40.62 24.03
C ARG A 30 7.42 -39.55 22.99
N VAL A 31 8.36 -39.37 22.07
CA VAL A 31 8.10 -38.63 20.84
C VAL A 31 7.24 -39.52 19.95
N VAL A 32 6.02 -39.09 19.69
CA VAL A 32 5.04 -39.82 18.89
C VAL A 32 5.31 -39.60 17.41
N ASP A 33 5.59 -38.34 17.06
CA ASP A 33 5.71 -37.91 15.67
C ASP A 33 6.52 -36.61 15.59
N VAL A 34 7.22 -36.44 14.46
CA VAL A 34 8.03 -35.26 14.15
C VAL A 34 7.76 -34.89 12.70
N GLU A 35 7.18 -33.73 12.50
CA GLU A 35 6.97 -33.16 11.17
C GLU A 35 7.87 -31.93 11.04
N ALA A 36 8.59 -31.83 9.94
CA ALA A 36 9.44 -30.68 9.65
C ALA A 36 9.28 -30.28 8.19
N SER A 37 9.14 -28.99 7.94
CA SER A 37 9.03 -28.43 6.59
C SER A 37 9.58 -27.02 6.54
N GLY A 38 10.08 -26.63 5.38
CA GLY A 38 10.57 -25.27 5.18
C GLY A 38 11.00 -25.03 3.74
N TYR A 39 11.17 -23.75 3.45
CA TYR A 39 11.63 -23.25 2.16
C TYR A 39 13.05 -22.71 2.29
N ILE A 40 13.81 -22.79 1.20
CA ILE A 40 15.13 -22.13 1.13
C ILE A 40 14.93 -20.63 1.43
N GLY A 41 15.73 -20.09 2.35
CA GLY A 41 15.69 -18.69 2.80
C GLY A 41 14.75 -18.41 3.98
N GLU A 42 13.84 -19.31 4.31
CA GLU A 42 12.89 -19.19 5.43
C GLU A 42 13.29 -20.05 6.64
N ALA A 43 12.70 -19.77 7.80
CA ALA A 43 12.86 -20.58 9.00
C ALA A 43 12.20 -21.96 8.81
N ALA A 44 12.84 -23.02 9.30
CA ALA A 44 12.29 -24.36 9.28
C ALA A 44 11.18 -24.49 10.35
N ARG A 45 9.97 -24.81 9.93
CA ARG A 45 8.86 -25.08 10.85
C ARG A 45 8.88 -26.55 11.24
N VAL A 46 9.05 -26.80 12.54
CA VAL A 46 9.10 -28.15 13.11
C VAL A 46 7.98 -28.32 14.13
N SER A 47 7.16 -29.33 13.96
CA SER A 47 6.14 -29.73 14.91
C SER A 47 6.50 -31.09 15.51
N VAL A 48 6.59 -31.14 16.84
CA VAL A 48 6.91 -32.36 17.58
C VAL A 48 5.72 -32.74 18.44
N ARG A 49 5.20 -33.96 18.27
CA ARG A 49 4.19 -34.52 19.15
C ARG A 49 4.85 -35.37 20.22
N VAL A 50 4.59 -35.03 21.49
CA VAL A 50 5.12 -35.76 22.64
C VAL A 50 3.98 -36.24 23.52
N ARG A 51 4.06 -37.50 23.95
CA ARG A 51 3.12 -38.14 24.86
C ARG A 51 3.76 -38.47 26.19
N ASN A 52 3.04 -38.24 27.28
CA ASN A 52 3.38 -38.80 28.58
C ASN A 52 2.84 -40.23 28.69
N THR A 53 3.72 -41.22 28.64
CA THR A 53 3.37 -42.64 28.81
C THR A 53 3.54 -43.12 30.25
N GLY A 54 4.03 -42.25 31.13
CA GLY A 54 4.09 -42.47 32.57
C GLY A 54 2.76 -42.21 33.25
N ASN A 55 2.74 -42.40 34.57
CA ASN A 55 1.58 -42.15 35.43
C ASN A 55 1.73 -40.88 36.30
N LEU A 56 2.85 -40.17 36.19
CA LEU A 56 3.08 -38.89 36.88
C LEU A 56 2.94 -37.69 35.96
N ARG A 57 2.41 -36.58 36.51
CA ARG A 57 2.46 -35.27 35.86
C ARG A 57 3.92 -34.85 35.70
N THR A 58 4.32 -34.57 34.46
CA THR A 58 5.73 -34.40 34.09
C THR A 58 5.91 -33.15 33.26
N ALA A 59 6.92 -32.33 33.59
CA ALA A 59 7.39 -31.25 32.73
C ALA A 59 8.20 -31.85 31.56
N ALA A 60 7.55 -32.01 30.41
CA ALA A 60 8.15 -32.50 29.19
C ALA A 60 8.89 -31.35 28.49
N THR A 61 10.21 -31.45 28.45
CA THR A 61 11.09 -30.52 27.75
C THR A 61 11.46 -31.12 26.41
N VAL A 62 11.00 -30.52 25.31
CA VAL A 62 11.29 -30.96 23.95
C VAL A 62 12.44 -30.11 23.43
N ARG A 63 13.55 -30.77 23.10
CA ARG A 63 14.72 -30.13 22.49
C ARG A 63 14.80 -30.53 21.02
N THR A 64 14.77 -29.54 20.14
CA THR A 64 14.91 -29.71 18.70
C THR A 64 16.26 -29.14 18.25
N ARG A 65 16.95 -29.86 17.35
CA ARG A 65 18.20 -29.40 16.75
C ARG A 65 18.10 -29.55 15.25
N LEU A 66 18.46 -28.48 14.54
CA LEU A 66 18.61 -28.46 13.10
C LEU A 66 20.08 -28.69 12.77
N VAL A 67 20.39 -29.77 12.06
CA VAL A 67 21.77 -30.15 11.72
C VAL A 67 21.90 -30.18 10.19
N PRO A 68 22.80 -29.37 9.59
CA PRO A 68 23.07 -29.47 8.15
C PRO A 68 23.56 -30.87 7.79
N ALA A 69 23.05 -31.42 6.69
CA ALA A 69 23.40 -32.76 6.21
C ALA A 69 23.69 -32.78 4.70
N PRO A 70 24.62 -31.94 4.18
CA PRO A 70 24.89 -31.87 2.74
C PRO A 70 25.32 -33.23 2.18
N GLY A 71 24.59 -33.73 1.18
CA GLY A 71 24.83 -35.05 0.59
C GLY A 71 24.67 -36.21 1.60
N GLY A 72 23.81 -36.05 2.59
CA GLY A 72 23.56 -37.03 3.65
C GLY A 72 24.62 -37.10 4.76
N ARG A 73 25.64 -36.23 4.72
CA ARG A 73 26.69 -36.18 5.75
C ARG A 73 26.36 -35.15 6.82
N ARG A 74 26.02 -35.63 8.02
CA ARG A 74 25.74 -34.77 9.17
C ARG A 74 26.93 -33.89 9.55
N ALA A 75 26.68 -32.60 9.68
CA ALA A 75 27.64 -31.64 10.21
C ALA A 75 27.85 -31.86 11.73
N ALA A 76 29.06 -31.58 12.20
CA ALA A 76 29.40 -31.69 13.62
C ALA A 76 28.69 -30.64 14.49
N ARG A 77 28.37 -29.47 13.91
CA ARG A 77 27.72 -28.36 14.60
C ARG A 77 26.26 -28.21 14.14
N PRO A 78 25.29 -28.13 15.08
CA PRO A 78 23.91 -27.80 14.72
C PRO A 78 23.85 -26.35 14.22
N ALA A 79 23.04 -26.11 13.19
CA ALA A 79 22.75 -24.78 12.65
C ALA A 79 21.90 -23.97 13.63
N ASP A 80 20.93 -24.63 14.27
CA ASP A 80 20.10 -24.01 15.30
C ASP A 80 19.61 -25.09 16.29
N ALA A 81 19.28 -24.66 17.51
CA ALA A 81 18.75 -25.53 18.55
C ALA A 81 17.78 -24.77 19.44
N GLN A 82 16.56 -25.29 19.57
CA GLN A 82 15.54 -24.71 20.42
C GLN A 82 15.02 -25.72 21.43
N THR A 83 14.47 -25.21 22.53
CA THR A 83 13.92 -26.05 23.59
C THR A 83 12.66 -25.40 24.13
N ALA A 84 11.60 -26.19 24.28
CA ALA A 84 10.35 -25.74 24.86
C ALA A 84 9.88 -26.75 25.90
N THR A 85 9.40 -26.24 27.03
CA THR A 85 8.91 -27.07 28.14
C THR A 85 7.39 -26.95 28.24
N ARG A 86 6.71 -28.09 28.31
CA ARG A 86 5.27 -28.18 28.48
C ARG A 86 4.94 -29.20 29.55
N THR A 87 4.04 -28.87 30.45
CA THR A 87 3.64 -29.80 31.52
C THR A 87 2.53 -30.70 31.02
N LEU A 88 2.73 -32.01 31.11
CA LEU A 88 1.78 -33.04 30.63
C LEU A 88 1.30 -33.89 31.79
N THR A 89 0.00 -34.12 31.83
CA THR A 89 -0.63 -35.12 32.71
C THR A 89 -0.43 -36.53 32.16
N ALA A 90 -0.75 -37.57 32.95
CA ALA A 90 -0.55 -38.95 32.54
C ALA A 90 -1.43 -39.30 31.32
N GLY A 91 -0.81 -39.85 30.28
CA GLY A 91 -1.50 -40.21 29.04
C GLY A 91 -1.71 -39.05 28.04
N GLU A 92 -1.50 -37.80 28.47
CA GLU A 92 -1.70 -36.60 27.65
C GLU A 92 -0.66 -36.51 26.51
N GLU A 93 -1.14 -36.03 25.36
CA GLU A 93 -0.34 -35.71 24.19
C GLU A 93 -0.32 -34.20 23.98
N ALA A 94 0.84 -33.65 23.62
CA ALA A 94 0.94 -32.27 23.20
C ALA A 94 1.77 -32.12 21.94
N ARG A 95 1.34 -31.18 21.09
CA ARG A 95 2.11 -30.68 19.97
C ARG A 95 2.91 -29.46 20.43
N VAL A 96 4.18 -29.43 20.08
CA VAL A 96 5.10 -28.32 20.36
C VAL A 96 5.69 -27.88 19.03
N GLU A 97 5.54 -26.60 18.71
CA GLU A 97 5.99 -26.01 17.46
C GLU A 97 7.26 -25.20 17.69
N PHE A 98 8.16 -25.27 16.71
CA PHE A 98 9.44 -24.59 16.71
C PHE A 98 9.66 -23.97 15.33
N GLU A 99 10.29 -22.80 15.31
CA GLU A 99 10.78 -22.16 14.10
C GLU A 99 12.30 -22.08 14.19
N LEU A 100 12.96 -23.09 13.63
CA LEU A 100 14.43 -23.19 13.62
C LEU A 100 14.99 -22.31 12.50
N GLY A 101 16.21 -21.84 12.64
CA GLY A 101 16.85 -20.84 11.76
C GLY A 101 16.74 -21.07 10.25
N LYS A 102 17.16 -20.06 9.49
CA LYS A 102 16.98 -20.02 8.03
C LYS A 102 17.62 -21.23 7.32
N LEU A 103 16.86 -21.85 6.44
CA LEU A 103 17.32 -22.99 5.63
C LEU A 103 18.09 -22.50 4.40
N GLY A 104 19.24 -23.11 4.15
CA GLY A 104 19.99 -22.97 2.89
C GLY A 104 19.64 -24.04 1.85
N ASP A 105 20.33 -24.00 0.71
CA ASP A 105 20.21 -24.97 -0.38
C ASP A 105 21.02 -26.25 -0.09
N GLN A 106 20.60 -26.98 0.94
CA GLN A 106 21.19 -28.27 1.34
C GLN A 106 20.17 -29.04 2.18
N ASP A 107 20.36 -30.36 2.31
CA ASP A 107 19.54 -31.17 3.21
C ASP A 107 19.86 -30.87 4.67
N TYR A 108 18.86 -31.02 5.54
CA TYR A 108 19.01 -30.89 6.98
C TYR A 108 18.40 -32.10 7.68
N ASP A 109 19.00 -32.48 8.79
CA ASP A 109 18.44 -33.42 9.74
C ASP A 109 17.90 -32.66 10.95
N VAL A 110 16.68 -33.03 11.36
CA VAL A 110 16.04 -32.50 12.56
C VAL A 110 16.02 -33.58 13.62
N ASP A 111 16.76 -33.34 14.71
CA ASP A 111 16.75 -34.21 15.89
C ASP A 111 15.79 -33.64 16.93
N ALA A 112 14.76 -34.40 17.30
CA ALA A 112 13.84 -34.07 18.38
C ALA A 112 14.02 -35.03 19.56
N THR A 113 14.41 -34.50 20.72
CA THR A 113 14.58 -35.27 21.95
C THR A 113 13.59 -34.82 23.02
N ALA A 114 12.80 -35.74 23.56
CA ALA A 114 11.98 -35.48 24.74
C ALA A 114 12.78 -35.70 26.02
N LEU A 115 12.71 -34.76 26.96
CA LEU A 115 13.43 -34.77 28.23
C LEU A 115 12.44 -34.56 29.39
N ALA A 116 12.67 -35.25 30.51
CA ALA A 116 12.06 -34.90 31.79
C ALA A 116 13.18 -34.66 32.81
N GLY A 117 13.39 -33.39 33.19
CA GLY A 117 14.55 -32.98 33.97
C GLY A 117 15.85 -33.33 33.24
N ARG A 118 16.71 -34.14 33.86
CA ARG A 118 18.00 -34.58 33.29
C ARG A 118 17.92 -35.86 32.44
N ARG A 119 16.75 -36.53 32.39
CA ARG A 119 16.58 -37.81 31.66
C ARG A 119 16.02 -37.56 30.27
N SER A 120 16.63 -38.14 29.24
CA SER A 120 16.09 -38.17 27.88
C SER A 120 15.27 -39.44 27.63
N PHE A 121 14.24 -39.32 26.80
CA PHE A 121 13.26 -40.37 26.52
C PHE A 121 13.10 -40.60 25.02
N GLY A 122 14.25 -40.92 24.38
CA GLY A 122 14.34 -41.15 22.95
C GLY A 122 14.59 -39.88 22.15
N THR A 123 15.22 -40.07 20.99
CA THR A 123 15.43 -39.05 19.98
C THR A 123 14.82 -39.56 18.68
N SER A 124 13.99 -38.74 18.05
CA SER A 124 13.48 -38.99 16.71
C SER A 124 14.22 -38.07 15.75
N THR A 125 14.69 -38.64 14.65
CA THR A 125 15.39 -37.91 13.60
C THR A 125 14.55 -37.98 12.33
N ILE A 126 14.36 -36.83 11.68
CA ILE A 126 13.78 -36.76 10.34
C ILE A 126 14.69 -35.91 9.44
N SER A 127 14.89 -36.36 8.21
CA SER A 127 15.61 -35.59 7.20
C SER A 127 14.62 -34.73 6.41
N ILE A 128 15.00 -33.47 6.18
CA ILE A 128 14.23 -32.52 5.37
C ILE A 128 15.09 -32.03 4.22
N THR A 129 14.49 -32.06 3.03
CA THR A 129 15.02 -31.38 1.84
C THR A 129 14.22 -30.09 1.66
N PRO A 130 14.83 -28.91 1.88
CA PRO A 130 14.16 -27.63 1.71
C PRO A 130 13.60 -27.50 0.29
N ARG A 131 12.37 -27.02 0.17
CA ARG A 131 11.80 -26.76 -1.16
C ARG A 131 12.34 -25.42 -1.69
N PRO A 132 12.61 -25.31 -3.01
CA PRO A 132 12.90 -24.02 -3.61
C PRO A 132 11.75 -23.05 -3.29
N GLU A 133 12.12 -21.82 -2.97
CA GLU A 133 11.23 -20.76 -2.48
C GLU A 133 9.93 -20.68 -3.30
N ARG A 134 8.81 -20.32 -2.66
CA ARG A 134 7.66 -19.81 -3.41
C ARG A 134 8.12 -18.53 -4.10
N SER A 135 8.55 -18.68 -5.34
CA SER A 135 9.05 -17.62 -6.21
C SER A 135 8.27 -16.33 -5.93
N LEU A 136 8.97 -15.25 -5.60
CA LEU A 136 8.37 -13.93 -5.38
C LEU A 136 7.38 -13.59 -6.50
N TRP A 137 7.61 -14.12 -7.70
CA TRP A 137 6.68 -14.10 -8.83
C TRP A 137 5.29 -14.64 -8.53
N GLU A 138 5.12 -15.71 -7.76
CA GLU A 138 3.80 -16.28 -7.43
C GLU A 138 3.07 -15.51 -6.31
N ARG A 139 3.82 -14.80 -5.46
CA ARG A 139 3.21 -13.83 -4.52
C ARG A 139 2.78 -12.58 -5.27
N PHE A 140 3.63 -12.10 -6.17
CA PHE A 140 3.33 -10.97 -7.05
C PHE A 140 2.15 -11.27 -7.97
N LYS A 141 2.12 -12.42 -8.67
CA LYS A 141 1.00 -12.81 -9.53
C LYS A 141 -0.31 -12.88 -8.76
N ARG A 142 -0.34 -13.51 -7.56
CA ARG A 142 -1.55 -13.52 -6.73
C ARG A 142 -1.98 -12.12 -6.31
N PHE A 143 -1.04 -11.28 -5.88
CA PHE A 143 -1.35 -9.89 -5.55
C PHE A 143 -1.93 -9.13 -6.76
N VAL A 144 -1.32 -9.26 -7.93
CA VAL A 144 -1.81 -8.64 -9.18
C VAL A 144 -3.18 -9.19 -9.56
N SER A 145 -3.42 -10.50 -9.45
CA SER A 145 -4.72 -11.11 -9.74
C SER A 145 -5.80 -10.62 -8.78
N ASP A 146 -5.52 -10.61 -7.48
CA ASP A 146 -6.47 -10.18 -6.44
C ASP A 146 -6.80 -8.67 -6.57
N HIS A 147 -5.86 -7.87 -7.05
CA HIS A 147 -6.02 -6.42 -7.19
C HIS A 147 -6.14 -5.95 -8.66
N ALA A 148 -6.40 -6.87 -9.60
CA ALA A 148 -6.36 -6.57 -11.03
C ALA A 148 -7.31 -5.43 -11.42
N VAL A 149 -8.53 -5.47 -10.88
CA VAL A 149 -9.56 -4.45 -11.13
C VAL A 149 -9.13 -3.08 -10.60
N LEU A 150 -8.55 -3.03 -9.39
CA LEU A 150 -8.07 -1.78 -8.79
C LEU A 150 -6.88 -1.20 -9.57
N ILE A 151 -5.94 -2.04 -9.99
CA ILE A 151 -4.79 -1.62 -10.80
C ILE A 151 -5.26 -1.04 -12.13
N VAL A 152 -6.17 -1.73 -12.84
CA VAL A 152 -6.72 -1.24 -14.11
C VAL A 152 -7.49 0.07 -13.92
N ALA A 153 -8.30 0.18 -12.86
CA ALA A 153 -9.03 1.41 -12.54
C ALA A 153 -8.08 2.59 -12.25
N LEU A 154 -7.00 2.35 -11.52
CA LEU A 154 -6.01 3.37 -11.17
C LEU A 154 -5.20 3.81 -12.39
N LEU A 155 -4.84 2.87 -13.28
CA LEU A 155 -4.21 3.18 -14.56
C LEU A 155 -5.15 3.97 -15.48
N ALA A 156 -6.43 3.59 -15.56
CA ALA A 156 -7.43 4.34 -16.32
C ALA A 156 -7.61 5.76 -15.79
N LEU A 157 -7.63 5.93 -14.47
CA LEU A 157 -7.71 7.24 -13.82
C LEU A 157 -6.45 8.08 -14.10
N LEU A 158 -5.27 7.47 -14.10
CA LEU A 158 -4.01 8.12 -14.47
C LEU A 158 -4.02 8.58 -15.93
N VAL A 159 -4.51 7.75 -16.86
CA VAL A 159 -4.66 8.11 -18.28
C VAL A 159 -5.66 9.25 -18.45
N LEU A 160 -6.82 9.21 -17.77
CA LEU A 160 -7.80 10.30 -17.80
C LEU A 160 -7.22 11.60 -17.24
N ALA A 161 -6.46 11.54 -16.15
CA ALA A 161 -5.76 12.70 -15.60
C ALA A 161 -4.74 13.26 -16.59
N ALA A 162 -3.96 12.40 -17.26
CA ALA A 162 -3.00 12.80 -18.29
C ALA A 162 -3.69 13.46 -19.49
N ILE A 163 -4.84 12.93 -19.96
CA ILE A 163 -5.63 13.54 -21.04
C ILE A 163 -6.20 14.89 -20.60
N ALA A 164 -6.72 14.99 -19.38
CA ALA A 164 -7.21 16.25 -18.83
C ALA A 164 -6.09 17.29 -18.74
N GLU A 165 -4.89 16.89 -18.36
CA GLU A 165 -3.73 17.77 -18.29
C GLU A 165 -3.20 18.16 -19.67
N TYR A 166 -3.15 17.21 -20.61
CA TYR A 166 -2.81 17.45 -22.00
C TYR A 166 -3.75 18.48 -22.64
N THR A 167 -5.06 18.32 -22.46
CA THR A 167 -6.05 19.27 -23.00
C THR A 167 -5.97 20.64 -22.32
N ARG A 168 -5.71 20.71 -21.01
CA ARG A 168 -5.45 21.99 -20.30
C ARG A 168 -4.22 22.69 -20.88
N ARG A 169 -3.12 21.95 -21.12
CA ARG A 169 -1.89 22.49 -21.73
C ARG A 169 -2.13 22.94 -23.17
N TYR A 170 -2.84 22.15 -23.96
CA TYR A 170 -3.21 22.48 -25.35
C TYR A 170 -4.08 23.73 -25.43
N ARG A 171 -5.14 23.83 -24.61
CA ARG A 171 -6.02 25.01 -24.55
C ARG A 171 -5.26 26.29 -24.16
N ARG A 172 -4.30 26.21 -23.24
CA ARG A 172 -3.47 27.37 -22.86
C ARG A 172 -2.65 27.89 -24.04
N ARG A 173 -2.05 26.99 -24.82
CA ARG A 173 -1.28 27.36 -26.03
C ARG A 173 -2.17 27.95 -27.11
N LEU A 174 -3.33 27.34 -27.37
CA LEU A 174 -4.28 27.86 -28.36
C LEU A 174 -4.80 29.25 -27.99
N ARG A 175 -5.12 29.48 -26.71
CA ARG A 175 -5.52 30.82 -26.22
C ARG A 175 -4.40 31.85 -26.37
N ALA A 176 -3.16 31.48 -26.08
CA ALA A 176 -2.02 32.36 -26.27
C ALA A 176 -1.83 32.71 -27.75
N GLN A 177 -2.02 31.75 -28.65
CA GLN A 177 -1.96 32.00 -30.09
C GLN A 177 -3.13 32.84 -30.59
N LEU A 178 -4.36 32.61 -30.13
CA LEU A 178 -5.53 33.44 -30.47
C LEU A 178 -5.39 34.87 -29.94
N ALA A 179 -4.85 35.04 -28.74
CA ALA A 179 -4.54 36.35 -28.19
C ALA A 179 -3.42 37.06 -28.98
N ALA A 180 -2.39 36.32 -29.37
CA ALA A 180 -1.30 36.85 -30.20
C ALA A 180 -1.73 37.10 -31.67
N ALA A 181 -2.76 36.38 -32.15
CA ALA A 181 -3.29 36.49 -33.50
C ALA A 181 -4.46 37.48 -33.63
N SER A 182 -4.85 38.17 -32.55
CA SER A 182 -5.80 39.29 -32.62
C SER A 182 -5.01 40.58 -32.87
N PRO A 183 -4.97 41.13 -34.10
CA PRO A 183 -4.18 42.32 -34.40
C PRO A 183 -4.90 43.62 -33.99
N ASP A 184 -6.17 43.57 -33.61
CA ASP A 184 -6.97 44.77 -33.34
C ASP A 184 -7.62 44.73 -31.95
N GLY A 185 -6.78 44.85 -30.93
CA GLY A 185 -7.18 45.32 -29.59
C GLY A 185 -7.29 46.85 -29.54
N GLY A 186 -7.84 47.48 -30.59
CA GLY A 186 -7.83 48.93 -30.82
C GLY A 186 -9.19 49.62 -30.80
N ALA A 187 -10.26 48.97 -30.35
CA ALA A 187 -11.62 49.54 -30.33
C ALA A 187 -12.20 49.75 -28.90
N ALA A 188 -11.37 49.73 -27.85
CA ALA A 188 -11.85 49.82 -26.46
C ALA A 188 -11.25 51.00 -25.64
N THR A 189 -10.65 51.99 -26.30
CA THR A 189 -10.03 53.16 -25.63
C THR A 189 -10.69 54.50 -25.98
N SER A 190 -11.93 54.51 -26.47
CA SER A 190 -12.72 55.74 -26.63
C SER A 190 -14.00 55.76 -25.77
N ARG A 191 -13.93 55.22 -24.55
CA ARG A 191 -14.97 55.38 -23.51
C ARG A 191 -14.38 55.92 -22.21
N LEU A 192 -13.35 56.76 -22.29
CA LEU A 192 -12.68 57.22 -21.07
C LEU A 192 -13.54 58.17 -20.22
N ASP A 193 -14.62 58.76 -20.75
CA ASP A 193 -15.51 59.66 -19.97
C ASP A 193 -17.02 59.48 -20.27
N GLY A 194 -17.45 58.32 -20.78
CA GLY A 194 -18.86 58.07 -21.16
C GLY A 194 -19.33 58.85 -22.40
N ARG A 195 -18.42 59.57 -23.07
CA ARG A 195 -18.63 60.29 -24.32
C ARG A 195 -18.03 59.53 -25.51
N VAL A 196 -18.65 59.66 -26.67
CA VAL A 196 -18.22 59.06 -27.93
C VAL A 196 -17.41 60.09 -28.72
N ASP A 197 -16.18 59.72 -29.12
CA ASP A 197 -15.30 60.57 -29.92
C ASP A 197 -15.75 60.56 -31.40
N LEU A 198 -16.18 61.70 -31.92
CA LEU A 198 -16.67 61.84 -33.30
C LEU A 198 -15.59 61.56 -34.36
N ASN A 199 -14.32 61.74 -34.04
CA ASN A 199 -13.20 61.53 -34.96
C ASN A 199 -12.68 60.08 -34.97
N ARG A 200 -13.00 59.28 -33.94
CA ARG A 200 -12.52 57.89 -33.81
C ARG A 200 -13.62 56.84 -33.82
N ALA A 201 -14.84 57.22 -33.44
CA ALA A 201 -15.96 56.29 -33.37
C ALA A 201 -16.32 55.75 -34.75
N THR A 202 -16.77 54.50 -34.75
CA THR A 202 -17.36 53.83 -35.91
C THR A 202 -18.80 54.29 -36.12
N ALA A 203 -19.36 54.08 -37.32
CA ALA A 203 -20.76 54.43 -37.61
C ALA A 203 -21.75 53.73 -36.66
N GLU A 204 -21.43 52.51 -36.21
CA GLU A 204 -22.25 51.78 -35.24
C GLU A 204 -22.23 52.42 -33.86
N GLU A 205 -21.07 52.92 -33.41
CA GLU A 205 -20.93 53.60 -32.12
C GLU A 205 -21.59 54.98 -32.11
N LEU A 206 -21.53 55.71 -33.23
CA LEU A 206 -22.23 56.99 -33.39
C LEU A 206 -23.75 56.83 -33.40
N ALA A 207 -24.27 55.73 -33.94
CA ALA A 207 -25.71 55.42 -33.96
C ALA A 207 -26.31 55.10 -32.57
N VAL A 208 -25.47 54.95 -31.54
CA VAL A 208 -25.92 54.78 -30.14
C VAL A 208 -26.25 56.14 -29.49
N LEU A 209 -25.77 57.25 -30.06
CA LEU A 209 -26.00 58.59 -29.53
C LEU A 209 -27.48 59.00 -29.67
N PRO A 210 -28.04 59.70 -28.66
CA PRO A 210 -29.45 60.09 -28.68
C PRO A 210 -29.73 61.02 -29.87
N GLY A 211 -30.67 60.61 -30.73
CA GLY A 211 -31.04 61.38 -31.92
C GLY A 211 -30.17 61.15 -33.16
N ILE A 212 -29.13 60.29 -33.09
CA ILE A 212 -28.33 59.88 -34.24
C ILE A 212 -28.74 58.47 -34.67
N GLY A 213 -29.45 58.37 -35.80
CA GLY A 213 -29.74 57.09 -36.45
C GLY A 213 -28.57 56.58 -37.31
N PRO A 214 -28.63 55.34 -37.81
CA PRO A 214 -27.57 54.73 -38.63
C PRO A 214 -27.24 55.56 -39.88
N THR A 215 -28.24 56.18 -40.51
CA THR A 215 -28.05 57.06 -41.67
C THR A 215 -27.32 58.36 -41.30
N ALA A 216 -27.62 58.95 -40.14
CA ALA A 216 -26.94 60.15 -39.68
C ALA A 216 -25.49 59.86 -39.24
N ALA A 217 -25.28 58.71 -38.60
CA ALA A 217 -23.95 58.23 -38.24
C ALA A 217 -23.05 58.01 -39.45
N GLN A 218 -23.57 57.43 -40.53
CA GLN A 218 -22.83 57.28 -41.80
C GLN A 218 -22.43 58.63 -42.38
N ARG A 219 -23.34 59.61 -42.41
CA ARG A 219 -23.03 60.97 -42.90
C ARG A 219 -21.93 61.66 -42.09
N ILE A 220 -21.88 61.47 -40.78
CA ILE A 220 -20.81 62.02 -39.93
C ILE A 220 -19.45 61.42 -40.32
N VAL A 221 -19.41 60.11 -40.61
CA VAL A 221 -18.19 59.43 -41.05
C VAL A 221 -17.77 59.88 -42.45
N GLU A 222 -18.71 59.97 -43.38
CA GLU A 222 -18.46 60.48 -44.74
C GLU A 222 -17.95 61.93 -44.71
N ASP A 223 -18.57 62.77 -43.89
CA ASP A 223 -18.20 64.18 -43.76
C ASP A 223 -16.80 64.39 -43.16
N ARG A 224 -16.39 63.61 -42.15
CA ARG A 224 -15.01 63.71 -41.62
C ARG A 224 -13.96 63.14 -42.59
N ASP A 225 -14.35 62.23 -43.47
CA ASP A 225 -13.47 61.66 -44.48
C ASP A 225 -13.32 62.62 -45.68
N GLU A 226 -14.37 63.36 -46.03
CA GLU A 226 -14.40 64.29 -47.18
C GLU A 226 -13.90 65.70 -46.81
N TYR A 227 -14.37 66.26 -45.70
CA TYR A 227 -14.08 67.64 -45.26
C TYR A 227 -13.04 67.71 -44.13
N GLY A 228 -12.55 66.56 -43.68
CA GLY A 228 -11.55 66.44 -42.63
C GLY A 228 -12.15 66.37 -41.22
N ARG A 229 -11.30 66.10 -40.22
CA ARG A 229 -11.70 65.89 -38.83
C ARG A 229 -12.47 67.08 -38.25
N PHE A 230 -13.41 66.80 -37.36
CA PHE A 230 -14.05 67.82 -36.56
C PHE A 230 -13.03 68.42 -35.60
N THR A 231 -13.06 69.73 -35.38
CA THR A 231 -12.26 70.42 -34.35
C THR A 231 -13.10 70.92 -33.18
N SER A 232 -14.42 71.02 -33.38
CA SER A 232 -15.40 71.40 -32.37
C SER A 232 -16.73 70.70 -32.61
N LEU A 233 -17.59 70.61 -31.60
CA LEU A 233 -18.91 69.97 -31.74
C LEU A 233 -19.83 70.80 -32.65
N GLU A 234 -19.62 72.12 -32.70
CA GLU A 234 -20.36 73.07 -33.54
C GLU A 234 -20.20 72.76 -35.04
N GLU A 235 -19.08 72.14 -35.43
CA GLU A 235 -18.84 71.74 -36.82
C GLU A 235 -19.76 70.61 -37.30
N LEU A 236 -20.44 69.88 -36.40
CA LEU A 236 -21.50 68.95 -36.81
C LEU A 236 -22.62 69.64 -37.59
N GLY A 237 -22.79 70.96 -37.44
CA GLY A 237 -23.75 71.74 -38.23
C GLY A 237 -23.47 71.78 -39.73
N ARG A 238 -22.29 71.33 -40.19
CA ARG A 238 -21.99 71.16 -41.62
C ARG A 238 -22.60 69.89 -42.22
N VAL A 239 -22.97 68.93 -41.36
CA VAL A 239 -23.59 67.66 -41.77
C VAL A 239 -25.10 67.85 -41.96
N GLU A 240 -25.63 67.40 -43.10
CA GLU A 240 -27.05 67.54 -43.42
C GLU A 240 -27.96 66.83 -42.40
N GLY A 241 -28.80 67.62 -41.73
CA GLY A 241 -29.76 67.16 -40.71
C GLY A 241 -29.31 67.41 -39.26
N PHE A 242 -28.17 68.08 -39.04
CA PHE A 242 -27.71 68.51 -37.71
C PHE A 242 -27.95 70.00 -37.48
N ASP A 243 -29.14 70.33 -36.98
CA ASP A 243 -29.46 71.70 -36.56
C ASP A 243 -28.81 72.03 -35.21
N ALA A 244 -28.70 73.32 -34.87
CA ALA A 244 -28.09 73.78 -33.61
C ALA A 244 -28.72 73.15 -32.36
N GLU A 245 -30.02 72.83 -32.39
CA GLU A 245 -30.72 72.12 -31.32
C GLU A 245 -30.23 70.67 -31.15
N ARG A 246 -30.06 69.93 -32.25
CA ARG A 246 -29.52 68.56 -32.27
C ARG A 246 -28.07 68.51 -31.80
N VAL A 247 -27.25 69.45 -32.26
CA VAL A 247 -25.86 69.57 -31.81
C VAL A 247 -25.79 69.88 -30.31
N GLY A 248 -26.70 70.72 -29.80
CA GLY A 248 -26.83 71.01 -28.38
C GLY A 248 -27.12 69.77 -27.53
N ALA A 249 -28.02 68.89 -27.97
CA ALA A 249 -28.37 67.65 -27.27
C ALA A 249 -27.21 66.64 -27.19
N LEU A 250 -26.22 66.74 -28.08
CA LEU A 250 -25.08 65.81 -28.14
C LEU A 250 -23.89 66.27 -27.29
N ARG A 251 -23.89 67.50 -26.76
CA ARG A 251 -22.77 68.06 -26.00
C ARG A 251 -22.38 67.28 -24.75
N ASP A 252 -23.32 66.54 -24.18
CA ASP A 252 -23.08 65.72 -22.99
C ASP A 252 -22.65 64.29 -23.31
N HIS A 253 -22.80 63.86 -24.58
CA HIS A 253 -22.59 62.48 -25.02
C HIS A 253 -21.50 62.32 -26.08
N ALA A 254 -21.04 63.41 -26.70
CA ALA A 254 -20.01 63.40 -27.73
C ALA A 254 -18.79 64.25 -27.36
N SER A 255 -17.63 63.89 -27.91
CA SER A 255 -16.37 64.62 -27.84
C SER A 255 -15.69 64.65 -29.21
N VAL A 256 -14.73 65.55 -29.40
CA VAL A 256 -13.99 65.75 -30.67
C VAL A 256 -12.49 65.56 -30.46
#